data_AF-A0A925Q0J1-F1
#
_entry.id   AF-A0A925Q0J1-F1
#
_cell.length_a   1.000
_cell.length_b   1.000
_cell.length_c   1.000
_cell.angle_alpha   90.00
_cell.angle_beta   90.00
_cell.angle_gamma   90.00
#
_symmetry.space_group_name_H-M   'P 1'
#
loop_
_entity.id
_entity.type
_entity.pdbx_description
1 polymer ?
#
loop_
_entity_poly.entity_id
_entity_poly.type
_entity_poly.pdbx_seq_one_letter_code
_entity_poly.pdbx_strand_id
1 'polypeptide(L)'
;MEEPAPNRYHPPKAAVADISPVDDATPIPMLANIGVGLLWLNFTFDLIGSAVQLPEIVRTLRLQSTALLFGVLSMVAILTLLIAWLIHMISRRRHWARVIYLVVFLICAPFVVIGTTQTFESSVAAGVGVAIKTAIHSVALVLLFLPSSNAWFQKKAGPTPIYKTVPDPIF
;
A
#
# COMPACT_ATOMS: atom_id res chain seq x y z
N MET A 1 -20.04 25.72 52.39
CA MET A 1 -20.31 25.29 51.00
C MET A 1 -19.72 26.37 50.12
N GLU A 2 -18.52 26.14 49.60
CA GLU A 2 -17.82 27.11 48.75
C GLU A 2 -18.34 27.00 47.32
N GLU A 3 -18.78 28.13 46.77
CA GLU A 3 -19.34 28.24 45.43
C GLU A 3 -18.20 28.10 44.40
N PRO A 4 -18.26 27.15 43.44
CA PRO A 4 -17.18 26.94 42.49
C PRO A 4 -17.03 28.16 41.58
N ALA A 5 -15.81 28.69 41.50
CA ALA A 5 -15.52 29.91 40.76
C ALA A 5 -15.93 29.80 39.27
N PRO A 6 -16.49 30.87 38.68
CA PRO A 6 -17.00 30.84 37.31
C PRO A 6 -15.87 30.60 36.31
N ASN A 7 -16.02 29.53 35.50
CA ASN A 7 -15.08 29.16 34.45
C ASN A 7 -15.04 30.23 33.36
N ARG A 8 -13.99 31.08 33.35
CA ARG A 8 -13.76 32.17 32.39
C ARG A 8 -13.22 31.71 31.04
N TYR A 9 -13.44 30.45 30.66
CA TYR A 9 -13.06 30.01 29.33
C TYR A 9 -14.12 30.45 28.30
N HIS A 10 -13.90 31.60 27.68
CA HIS A 10 -14.58 31.98 26.44
C HIS A 10 -13.72 31.51 25.27
N PRO A 11 -14.11 30.45 24.53
CA PRO A 11 -13.36 30.07 23.35
C PRO A 11 -13.31 31.26 22.38
N PRO A 12 -12.13 31.57 21.81
CA PRO A 12 -11.99 32.69 20.89
C PRO A 12 -12.94 32.49 19.71
N LYS A 13 -13.78 33.50 19.42
CA LYS A 13 -14.63 33.58 18.22
C LYS A 13 -13.82 33.86 16.95
N ALA A 14 -12.58 33.40 16.89
CA ALA A 14 -11.83 33.43 15.66
C ALA A 14 -12.59 32.55 14.67
N ALA A 15 -13.04 33.14 13.56
CA ALA A 15 -13.50 32.37 12.42
C ALA A 15 -12.35 31.43 12.08
N VAL A 16 -12.51 30.14 12.41
CA VAL A 16 -11.60 29.10 11.97
C VAL A 16 -11.75 29.15 10.46
N ALA A 17 -10.77 29.76 9.79
CA ALA A 17 -10.72 29.76 8.34
C ALA A 17 -10.84 28.31 7.93
N ASP A 18 -11.94 27.98 7.25
CA ASP A 18 -12.10 26.66 6.64
C ASP A 18 -10.87 26.50 5.77
N ILE A 19 -9.97 25.64 6.22
CA ILE A 19 -8.74 25.34 5.52
C ILE A 19 -9.25 24.63 4.28
N SER A 20 -9.39 25.37 3.18
CA SER A 20 -9.68 24.79 1.88
C SER A 20 -8.71 23.62 1.73
N PRO A 21 -9.20 22.40 1.41
CA PRO A 21 -8.35 21.22 1.35
C PRO A 21 -7.16 21.60 0.48
N VAL A 22 -5.99 21.69 1.12
CA VAL A 22 -4.76 22.10 0.45
C VAL A 22 -4.62 21.16 -0.72
N ASP A 23 -4.66 21.71 -1.93
CA ASP A 23 -4.50 20.92 -3.13
C ASP A 23 -3.10 20.29 -3.04
N ASP A 24 -3.08 18.97 -2.80
CA ASP A 24 -1.93 18.12 -2.42
C ASP A 24 -0.89 17.97 -3.55
N ALA A 25 -0.73 18.97 -4.41
CA ALA A 25 0.08 18.95 -5.62
C ALA A 25 1.59 19.08 -5.34
N THR A 26 2.09 18.48 -4.25
CA THR A 26 3.53 18.18 -4.21
C THR A 26 3.79 17.08 -5.23
N PRO A 27 4.65 17.32 -6.24
CA PRO A 27 4.90 16.38 -7.31
C PRO A 27 5.37 15.05 -6.71
N ILE A 28 4.74 13.96 -7.14
CA ILE A 28 5.09 12.61 -6.70
C ILE A 28 6.53 12.35 -7.13
N PRO A 29 7.45 11.97 -6.23
CA PRO A 29 8.81 11.64 -6.63
C PRO A 29 8.73 10.47 -7.61
N MET A 30 9.47 10.57 -8.71
CA MET A 30 9.42 9.62 -9.82
C MET A 30 9.57 8.16 -9.34
N LEU A 31 10.43 7.94 -8.34
CA LEU A 31 10.67 6.63 -7.72
C LEU A 31 9.44 6.03 -7.03
N ALA A 32 8.65 6.85 -6.32
CA ALA A 32 7.43 6.36 -5.67
C ALA A 32 6.37 6.01 -6.71
N ASN A 33 6.24 6.80 -7.78
CA ASN A 33 5.31 6.49 -8.87
C ASN A 33 5.70 5.21 -9.60
N ILE A 34 7.00 5.01 -9.87
CA ILE A 34 7.52 3.76 -10.44
C ILE A 34 7.26 2.58 -9.50
N GLY A 35 7.50 2.73 -8.20
CA GLY A 35 7.23 1.67 -7.21
C GLY A 35 5.75 1.26 -7.17
N VAL A 36 4.84 2.23 -7.13
CA VAL A 36 3.38 1.97 -7.17
C VAL A 36 2.97 1.35 -8.51
N GLY A 37 3.53 1.82 -9.62
CA GLY A 37 3.30 1.24 -10.94
C GLY A 37 3.74 -0.23 -11.03
N LEU A 38 4.92 -0.55 -10.49
CA LEU A 38 5.43 -1.93 -10.40
C LEU A 38 4.53 -2.81 -9.53
N LEU A 39 4.00 -2.28 -8.41
CA LEU A 39 3.05 -3.01 -7.58
C LEU A 39 1.75 -3.34 -8.33
N TRP A 40 1.18 -2.37 -9.06
CA TRP A 40 -0.02 -2.59 -9.88
C TRP A 40 0.22 -3.57 -11.04
N LEU A 41 1.39 -3.47 -11.68
CA LEU A 41 1.78 -4.38 -12.74
C LEU A 41 1.91 -5.80 -12.21
N ASN A 42 2.66 -5.99 -11.12
CA ASN A 42 2.82 -7.29 -10.48
C ASN A 42 1.46 -7.87 -10.04
N PHE A 43 0.61 -7.04 -9.44
CA PHE A 43 -0.74 -7.44 -9.03
C PHE A 43 -1.61 -7.89 -10.21
N THR A 44 -1.52 -7.20 -11.35
CA THR A 44 -2.24 -7.60 -12.56
C THR A 44 -1.73 -8.94 -13.10
N PHE A 45 -0.41 -9.16 -13.10
CA PHE A 45 0.18 -10.45 -13.46
C PHE A 45 -0.22 -11.58 -12.49
N ASP A 46 -0.30 -11.29 -11.18
CA ASP A 46 -0.85 -12.20 -10.18
C ASP A 46 -2.30 -12.57 -10.49
N LEU A 47 -3.14 -11.59 -10.81
CA LEU A 47 -4.55 -11.80 -11.10
C LEU A 47 -4.74 -12.69 -12.34
N ILE A 48 -4.01 -12.41 -13.43
CA ILE A 48 -4.07 -13.21 -14.66
C ILE A 48 -3.54 -14.62 -14.40
N GLY A 49 -2.38 -14.75 -13.74
CA GLY A 49 -1.81 -16.05 -13.41
C GLY A 49 -2.73 -16.89 -12.53
N SER A 50 -3.38 -16.28 -11.55
CA SER A 50 -4.35 -16.94 -10.68
C SER A 50 -5.59 -17.40 -11.46
N ALA A 51 -6.08 -16.62 -12.42
CA ALA A 51 -7.22 -17.01 -13.25
C ALA A 51 -6.89 -18.22 -14.14
N VAL A 52 -5.67 -18.27 -14.69
CA VAL A 52 -5.19 -19.39 -15.51
C VAL A 52 -4.99 -20.68 -14.68
N GLN A 53 -4.50 -20.56 -13.45
CA GLN A 53 -4.26 -21.70 -12.56
C GLN A 53 -5.50 -22.21 -11.83
N LEU A 54 -6.58 -21.42 -11.83
CA LEU A 54 -7.81 -21.72 -11.09
C LEU A 54 -8.37 -23.13 -11.37
N PRO A 55 -8.51 -23.59 -12.63
CA PRO A 55 -9.07 -24.92 -12.92
C PRO A 55 -8.25 -26.04 -12.28
N GLU A 56 -6.93 -25.88 -12.26
CA GLU A 56 -5.99 -26.88 -11.78
C GLU A 56 -6.00 -26.95 -10.26
N ILE A 57 -6.15 -25.80 -9.59
CA ILE A 57 -6.36 -25.71 -8.15
C ILE A 57 -7.68 -26.40 -7.76
N VAL A 58 -8.77 -26.11 -8.48
CA VAL A 58 -10.09 -26.71 -8.22
C VAL A 58 -10.04 -28.23 -8.39
N ARG A 59 -9.34 -28.72 -9.41
CA ARG A 59 -9.15 -30.16 -9.67
C ARG A 59 -8.30 -30.81 -8.58
N THR A 60 -7.21 -30.17 -8.18
CA THR A 60 -6.25 -30.70 -7.19
C THR A 60 -6.86 -30.80 -5.79
N LEU A 61 -7.60 -29.76 -5.38
CA LEU A 61 -8.27 -29.72 -4.07
C LEU A 61 -9.52 -30.61 -4.00
N ARG A 62 -9.89 -31.30 -5.09
CA ARG A 62 -11.08 -32.15 -5.21
C ARG A 62 -12.31 -31.49 -4.59
N LEU A 63 -12.52 -30.21 -4.88
CA LEU A 63 -13.65 -29.44 -4.38
C LEU A 63 -14.94 -29.93 -5.05
N GLN A 64 -15.46 -31.07 -4.60
CA GLN A 64 -16.70 -31.68 -5.10
C GLN A 64 -17.93 -30.95 -4.56
N SER A 65 -17.80 -30.30 -3.40
CA SER A 65 -18.86 -29.49 -2.81
C SER A 65 -18.85 -28.08 -3.41
N THR A 66 -19.98 -27.70 -4.02
CA THR A 66 -20.19 -26.34 -4.54
C THR A 66 -20.04 -25.29 -3.46
N ALA A 67 -20.46 -25.57 -2.22
CA ALA A 67 -20.32 -24.68 -1.08
C ALA A 67 -18.83 -24.41 -0.73
N LEU A 68 -17.98 -25.45 -0.75
CA LEU A 68 -16.55 -25.28 -0.51
C LEU A 68 -15.88 -24.48 -1.63
N LEU A 69 -16.26 -24.71 -2.88
CA LEU A 69 -15.77 -23.93 -4.01
C LEU A 69 -16.11 -22.44 -3.85
N PHE A 70 -17.36 -22.11 -3.54
CA PHE A 70 -17.77 -20.72 -3.26
C PHE A 70 -17.03 -20.12 -2.07
N GLY A 71 -16.79 -20.90 -1.01
CA GLY A 71 -16.00 -20.48 0.15
C GLY A 71 -14.57 -20.11 -0.22
N VAL A 72 -13.88 -20.96 -0.98
CA VAL A 72 -12.51 -20.70 -1.42
C VAL A 72 -12.45 -19.51 -2.37
N LEU A 73 -13.35 -19.43 -3.37
CA LEU A 73 -13.38 -18.33 -4.32
C LEU A 73 -13.68 -16.98 -3.65
N SER A 74 -14.62 -16.95 -2.71
CA SER A 74 -14.93 -15.73 -1.96
C SER A 74 -13.76 -15.30 -1.08
N MET A 75 -13.08 -16.24 -0.40
CA MET A 75 -11.87 -15.94 0.38
C MET A 75 -10.77 -15.34 -0.50
N VAL A 76 -10.48 -15.95 -1.66
CA VAL A 76 -9.48 -15.46 -2.62
C VAL A 76 -9.88 -14.08 -3.15
N ALA A 77 -11.15 -13.87 -3.49
CA ALA A 77 -11.65 -12.57 -3.95
C ALA A 77 -11.50 -11.47 -2.89
N ILE A 78 -11.86 -11.76 -1.63
CA ILE A 78 -11.71 -10.81 -0.51
C ILE A 78 -10.24 -10.45 -0.31
N LEU A 79 -9.33 -11.44 -0.32
CA LEU A 79 -7.90 -11.19 -0.14
C LEU A 79 -7.33 -10.36 -1.30
N THR A 80 -7.76 -10.65 -2.53
CA THR A 80 -7.37 -9.90 -3.73
C THR A 80 -7.82 -8.45 -3.66
N LEU A 81 -9.07 -8.21 -3.26
CA LEU A 81 -9.63 -6.87 -3.07
C LEU A 81 -8.92 -6.11 -1.94
N LEU A 82 -8.58 -6.80 -0.85
CA LEU A 82 -7.83 -6.23 0.26
C LEU A 82 -6.44 -5.75 -0.21
N ILE A 83 -5.72 -6.56 -0.99
CA ILE A 83 -4.42 -6.19 -1.55
C ILE A 83 -4.55 -4.99 -2.50
N ALA A 84 -5.52 -5.00 -3.42
CA ALA A 84 -5.78 -3.88 -4.33
C ALA A 84 -6.09 -2.59 -3.55
N TRP A 85 -6.89 -2.69 -2.49
CA TRP A 85 -7.20 -1.56 -1.61
C TRP A 85 -5.96 -1.05 -0.88
N LEU A 86 -5.07 -1.93 -0.39
CA LEU A 86 -3.79 -1.53 0.19
C LEU A 86 -2.91 -0.77 -0.80
N ILE A 87 -2.78 -1.27 -2.04
CA ILE A 87 -2.00 -0.60 -3.10
C ILE A 87 -2.61 0.79 -3.40
N HIS A 88 -3.93 0.90 -3.45
CA HIS A 88 -4.61 2.19 -3.60
C HIS A 88 -4.37 3.13 -2.40
N MET A 89 -4.31 2.62 -1.18
CA MET A 89 -4.00 3.43 0.00
C MET A 89 -2.54 3.88 0.03
N ILE A 90 -1.63 3.07 -0.50
CA ILE A 90 -0.23 3.45 -0.73
C ILE A 90 -0.16 4.60 -1.74
N SER A 91 -0.92 4.57 -2.83
CA SER A 91 -0.96 5.68 -3.79
C SER A 91 -1.54 6.97 -3.19
N ARG A 92 -2.37 6.86 -2.15
CA ARG A 92 -2.88 7.99 -1.33
C ARG A 92 -1.95 8.44 -0.20
N ARG A 93 -0.65 8.11 -0.26
CA ARG A 93 0.38 8.56 0.70
C ARG A 93 0.15 8.12 2.15
N ARG A 94 -0.60 7.05 2.38
CA ARG A 94 -0.87 6.58 3.74
C ARG A 94 0.31 5.75 4.27
N HIS A 95 1.07 6.31 5.21
CA HIS A 95 2.23 5.64 5.82
C HIS A 95 1.88 4.26 6.42
N TRP A 96 0.72 4.16 7.08
CA TRP A 96 0.28 2.89 7.69
C TRP A 96 0.05 1.78 6.65
N ALA A 97 -0.40 2.12 5.44
CA ALA A 97 -0.66 1.12 4.39
C ALA A 97 0.63 0.42 3.97
N ARG A 98 1.76 1.13 3.95
CA ARG A 98 3.08 0.55 3.64
C ARG A 98 3.53 -0.45 4.69
N VAL A 99 3.33 -0.13 5.96
CA VAL A 99 3.70 -1.01 7.08
C VAL A 99 2.85 -2.28 7.05
N ILE A 100 1.53 -2.16 6.86
CA ILE A 100 0.66 -3.34 6.75
C ILE A 100 1.05 -4.17 5.53
N TYR A 101 1.33 -3.55 4.39
CA TYR A 101 1.76 -4.27 3.19
C TYR A 101 3.07 -5.04 3.42
N LEU A 102 4.05 -4.43 4.09
CA LEU A 102 5.29 -5.10 4.47
C LEU A 102 5.04 -6.28 5.41
N VAL A 103 4.18 -6.11 6.42
CA VAL A 103 3.84 -7.21 7.36
C VAL A 103 3.17 -8.36 6.61
N VAL A 104 2.21 -8.08 5.74
CA VAL A 104 1.56 -9.10 4.89
C VAL A 104 2.59 -9.79 4.01
N PHE A 105 3.48 -9.04 3.36
CA PHE A 105 4.56 -9.59 2.55
C PHE A 105 5.46 -10.53 3.37
N LEU A 106 5.88 -10.12 4.57
CA LEU A 106 6.72 -10.95 5.44
C LEU A 106 6.00 -12.22 5.92
N ILE A 107 4.70 -12.15 6.20
CA ILE A 107 3.89 -13.32 6.55
C ILE A 107 3.77 -14.27 5.36
N CYS A 108 3.60 -13.74 4.15
CA CYS A 108 3.47 -14.55 2.94
C CYS A 108 4.80 -15.10 2.40
N ALA A 109 5.93 -14.46 2.69
CA ALA A 109 7.23 -14.81 2.12
C ALA A 109 7.64 -16.29 2.33
N PRO A 110 7.48 -16.90 3.53
CA PRO A 110 7.79 -18.32 3.72
C PRO A 110 6.97 -19.25 2.82
N PHE A 111 5.68 -18.94 2.63
CA PHE A 111 4.79 -19.72 1.76
C PHE A 111 5.23 -19.64 0.29
N VAL A 112 5.68 -18.46 -0.14
CA VAL A 112 6.23 -18.27 -1.51
C VAL A 112 7.50 -19.08 -1.69
N VAL A 113 8.42 -19.09 -0.72
CA VAL A 113 9.67 -19.87 -0.81
C VAL A 113 9.37 -21.37 -0.91
N ILE A 114 8.48 -21.90 -0.06
CA ILE A 114 8.08 -23.30 -0.10
C ILE A 114 7.43 -23.63 -1.45
N GLY A 115 6.45 -22.83 -1.89
CA GLY A 115 5.79 -23.05 -3.18
C GLY A 115 6.73 -22.95 -4.38
N THR A 116 7.76 -22.10 -4.30
CA THR A 116 8.76 -21.96 -5.36
C THR A 116 9.58 -23.24 -5.52
N THR A 117 10.01 -23.89 -4.44
CA THR A 117 10.76 -25.16 -4.52
C THR A 117 9.95 -26.26 -5.20
N GLN A 118 8.67 -26.41 -4.85
CA GLN A 118 7.75 -27.35 -5.49
C GLN A 118 7.51 -27.01 -6.98
N THR A 119 7.50 -25.71 -7.30
CA THR A 119 7.36 -25.25 -8.69
C THR A 119 8.59 -25.62 -9.52
N PHE A 120 9.80 -25.51 -8.95
CA PHE A 120 11.04 -25.93 -9.64
C PHE A 120 11.09 -27.44 -9.90
N GLU A 121 10.55 -28.26 -9.00
CA GLU A 121 10.45 -29.71 -9.18
C GLU A 121 9.51 -30.09 -10.33
N SER A 122 8.44 -29.32 -10.54
CA SER A 122 7.46 -29.57 -11.61
C SER A 122 7.88 -28.97 -12.96
N SER A 123 8.43 -27.75 -12.97
CA SER A 123 8.87 -27.07 -14.18
C SER A 123 9.87 -25.96 -13.87
N VAL A 124 11.09 -26.10 -14.39
CA VAL A 124 12.15 -25.08 -14.26
C VAL A 124 11.69 -23.73 -14.81
N ALA A 125 10.98 -23.72 -15.95
CA ALA A 125 10.48 -22.49 -16.56
C ALA A 125 9.46 -21.78 -15.65
N ALA A 126 8.56 -22.54 -15.02
CA ALA A 126 7.60 -21.98 -14.07
C ALA A 126 8.31 -21.45 -12.81
N GLY A 127 9.30 -22.18 -12.28
CA GLY A 127 10.10 -21.76 -11.14
C GLY A 127 10.86 -20.46 -11.39
N VAL A 128 11.49 -20.31 -12.57
CA VAL A 128 12.14 -19.06 -12.98
C VAL A 128 11.13 -17.91 -13.07
N GLY A 129 9.93 -18.15 -13.61
CA GLY A 129 8.86 -17.15 -13.67
C GLY A 129 8.45 -16.65 -12.28
N VAL A 130 8.29 -17.56 -11.31
CA VAL A 130 8.00 -17.20 -9.92
C VAL A 130 9.15 -16.40 -9.32
N ALA A 131 10.40 -16.82 -9.51
CA ALA A 131 11.57 -16.13 -8.97
C ALA A 131 11.71 -14.69 -9.51
N ILE A 132 11.53 -14.47 -10.82
CA ILE A 132 11.56 -13.13 -11.44
C ILE A 132 10.46 -12.25 -10.83
N LYS A 133 9.26 -12.79 -10.69
CA LYS A 133 8.12 -12.08 -10.11
C LYS A 133 8.35 -11.69 -8.66
N THR A 134 8.87 -12.62 -7.85
CA THR A 134 9.27 -12.34 -6.47
C THR A 134 10.34 -11.25 -6.41
N ALA A 135 11.34 -11.27 -7.30
CA ALA A 135 12.36 -10.23 -7.37
C ALA A 135 11.76 -8.86 -7.73
N ILE A 136 10.87 -8.78 -8.72
CA ILE A 136 10.17 -7.54 -9.09
C ILE A 136 9.37 -7.01 -7.89
N HIS A 137 8.65 -7.89 -7.19
CA HIS A 137 7.88 -7.52 -6.02
C HIS A 137 8.77 -6.98 -4.89
N SER A 138 9.90 -7.64 -4.61
CA SER A 138 10.88 -7.18 -3.62
C SER A 138 11.48 -5.83 -4.00
N VAL A 139 11.83 -5.62 -5.27
CA VAL A 139 12.34 -4.34 -5.77
C VAL A 139 11.29 -3.24 -5.60
N ALA A 140 10.04 -3.49 -5.99
CA ALA A 140 8.94 -2.54 -5.80
C ALA A 140 8.77 -2.14 -4.33
N LEU A 141 8.89 -3.13 -3.43
CA LEU A 141 8.80 -2.90 -1.99
C LEU A 141 10.00 -2.07 -1.49
N VAL A 142 11.23 -2.39 -1.90
CA VAL A 142 12.42 -1.60 -1.54
C VAL A 142 12.30 -0.15 -2.04
N LEU A 143 11.88 0.07 -3.29
CA LEU A 143 11.64 1.42 -3.85
C LEU A 143 10.63 2.22 -3.02
N LEU A 144 9.61 1.53 -2.48
CA LEU A 144 8.62 2.16 -1.62
C LEU A 144 9.23 2.61 -0.29
N PHE A 145 10.23 1.91 0.23
CA PHE A 145 10.92 2.18 1.49
C PHE A 145 12.16 3.08 1.40
N LEU A 146 12.56 3.51 0.20
CA LEU A 146 13.68 4.42 0.02
C LEU A 146 13.48 5.77 0.76
N PRO A 147 14.55 6.42 1.25
CA PRO A 147 14.46 7.70 1.96
C PRO A 147 13.76 8.80 1.16
N SER A 148 13.98 8.84 -0.16
CA SER A 148 13.34 9.78 -1.08
C SER A 148 11.81 9.60 -1.13
N SER A 149 11.35 8.34 -1.15
CA SER A 149 9.93 8.00 -1.02
C SER A 149 9.41 8.37 0.38
N ASN A 150 10.15 8.04 1.45
CA ASN A 150 9.74 8.33 2.83
C ASN A 150 9.51 9.83 3.07
N ALA A 151 10.37 10.71 2.55
CA ALA A 151 10.21 12.15 2.67
C ALA A 151 8.88 12.64 2.08
N TRP A 152 8.43 12.03 0.98
CA TRP A 152 7.14 12.34 0.37
C TRP A 152 5.94 11.85 1.18
N PHE A 153 6.04 10.67 1.82
CA PHE A 153 5.00 10.16 2.72
C PHE A 153 4.92 10.94 4.04
N GLN A 154 6.04 11.51 4.51
CA GLN A 154 6.11 12.30 5.75
C GLN A 154 5.70 13.76 5.57
N LYS A 155 5.76 14.30 4.33
CA LYS A 155 5.14 15.58 3.98
C LYS A 155 3.62 15.45 4.06
N LYS A 156 3.09 15.50 5.29
CA LYS A 156 1.72 15.97 5.50
C LYS A 156 1.64 17.36 4.89
N ALA A 157 0.51 17.71 4.29
CA ALA A 157 0.16 19.09 3.93
C ALA A 157 0.13 19.95 5.21
N GLY A 158 1.30 20.24 5.78
CA GLY A 158 1.48 21.34 6.70
C GLY A 158 1.42 22.62 5.87
N PRO A 159 0.81 23.70 6.40
CA PRO A 159 0.86 24.98 5.73
C PRO A 159 2.31 25.25 5.38
N THR A 160 2.59 25.44 4.08
CA THR A 160 3.90 25.87 3.61
C THR A 160 4.31 27.00 4.54
N PRO A 161 5.44 26.90 5.28
CA PRO A 161 5.89 28.04 6.05
C PRO A 161 6.00 29.17 5.04
N ILE A 162 5.11 30.16 5.18
CA ILE A 162 5.21 31.40 4.46
C ILE A 162 6.48 31.99 5.06
N TYR A 163 7.63 31.64 4.49
CA TYR A 163 8.82 32.45 4.61
C TYR A 163 8.39 33.78 4.03
N LYS A 164 7.93 34.68 4.90
CA LYS A 164 8.01 36.10 4.63
C LYS A 164 9.46 36.29 4.24
N THR A 165 9.71 36.45 2.95
CA THR A 165 10.91 37.09 2.46
C THR A 165 10.92 38.44 3.17
N VAL A 166 11.63 38.51 4.29
CA VAL A 166 12.01 39.79 4.86
C VAL A 166 12.91 40.38 3.78
N PRO A 167 12.51 41.45 3.07
CA PRO A 167 13.39 42.07 2.11
C PRO A 167 14.68 42.43 2.84
N ASP A 168 15.82 42.01 2.28
CA ASP A 168 17.12 42.34 2.84
C ASP A 168 17.19 43.86 3.05
N PRO A 169 17.58 44.34 4.24
CA PRO A 169 17.80 45.76 4.44
C PRO A 169 18.96 46.18 3.53
N ILE A 170 18.61 46.94 2.49
CA ILE A 170 19.57 47.64 1.65
C ILE A 170 20.26 48.66 2.55
N PHE A 171 21.52 48.40 2.92
CA PHE A 171 22.42 49.37 3.54
C PHE A 171 23.25 50.06 2.47
#